data_AF-A0A2S2QZ93-F1
#
_entry.id   AF-A0A2S2QZ93-F1
#
_cell.length_a   1.000
_cell.length_b   1.000
_cell.length_c   1.000
_cell.angle_alpha   90.00
_cell.angle_beta   90.00
_cell.angle_gamma   90.00
#
_symmetry.space_group_name_H-M   'P 1'
#
loop_
_entity.id
_entity.type
_entity.pdbx_description
1 polymer ?
#
loop_
_entity_poly.entity_id
_entity_poly.type
_entity_poly.pdbx_seq_one_letter_code
_entity_poly.pdbx_strand_id
1 'polypeptide(L)'
;IKEIKIVFLLPGHTYMPVDSVHASIERFVKDKTVWASSEWATLIRNARINPKPIEVKQLAYSDFYNWKYEADNSYILPKVLKDIDGNIIQISKVRYFVFSRLNLDSEDYNLHSINIHAYFSYNPDCKPKTFKLKDGRNKKVSRSTTEVIAKKLYKETIAISKEKYNDLIKLCTSGIIPNEFHEEYLQMRNSSKTQDRLQETDEEDETVSLK
;
A
#
# COMPACT_ATOMS: atom_id res chain seq x y z
N ILE A 1 5.81 -13.75 15.12
CA ILE A 1 5.83 -12.28 15.30
C ILE A 1 5.19 -11.99 16.65
N LYS A 2 5.91 -11.36 17.59
CA LYS A 2 5.41 -11.05 18.95
C LYS A 2 4.77 -9.66 19.02
N GLU A 3 5.32 -8.73 18.26
CA GLU A 3 4.93 -7.33 18.24
C GLU A 3 5.02 -6.78 16.81
N ILE A 4 4.10 -5.89 16.43
CA ILE A 4 4.14 -5.12 15.19
C ILE A 4 4.05 -3.64 15.58
N LYS A 5 4.96 -2.81 15.05
CA LYS A 5 4.98 -1.36 15.27
C LYS A 5 4.73 -0.63 13.96
N ILE A 6 3.71 0.23 13.94
CA ILE A 6 3.41 1.11 12.81
C ILE A 6 3.74 2.53 13.23
N VAL A 7 4.72 3.16 12.60
CA VAL A 7 5.16 4.52 12.90
C VAL A 7 4.62 5.48 11.84
N PHE A 8 3.95 6.54 12.26
CA PHE A 8 3.50 7.63 11.41
C PHE A 8 4.54 8.75 11.38
N LEU A 9 4.58 9.48 10.27
CA LEU A 9 5.53 10.56 10.06
C LEU A 9 5.19 11.80 10.89
N LEU A 10 6.25 12.52 11.28
CA LEU A 10 6.14 13.89 11.77
C LEU A 10 6.13 14.83 10.56
N PRO A 11 5.21 15.81 10.51
CA PRO A 11 5.32 16.88 9.54
C PRO A 11 6.68 17.59 9.73
N GLY A 12 7.45 17.75 8.65
CA GLY A 12 8.77 18.40 8.66
C GLY A 12 10.00 17.48 8.68
N HIS A 13 9.83 16.15 8.77
CA HIS A 13 10.90 15.18 8.59
C HIS A 13 10.53 14.19 7.49
N THR A 14 10.74 14.60 6.25
CA THR A 14 10.31 13.84 5.07
C THR A 14 11.28 12.73 4.66
N TYR A 15 12.56 12.78 5.08
CA TYR A 15 13.54 11.79 4.62
C TYR A 15 13.43 10.44 5.33
N MET A 16 12.74 9.51 4.71
CA MET A 16 12.72 8.09 5.06
C MET A 16 13.82 7.33 4.29
N PRO A 17 14.29 6.18 4.82
CA PRO A 17 15.21 5.31 4.08
C PRO A 17 14.68 4.89 2.70
N VAL A 18 13.36 4.87 2.50
CA VAL A 18 12.72 4.57 1.22
C VAL A 18 13.01 5.66 0.17
N ASP A 19 13.18 6.91 0.56
CA ASP A 19 13.44 8.02 -0.36
C ASP A 19 14.83 7.89 -0.98
N SER A 20 15.79 7.31 -0.25
CA SER A 20 17.09 6.97 -0.80
C SER A 20 16.99 5.96 -1.97
N VAL A 21 16.01 5.05 -1.90
CA VAL A 21 15.74 4.06 -2.96
C VAL A 21 15.06 4.75 -4.14
N HIS A 22 14.06 5.60 -3.90
CA HIS A 22 13.40 6.38 -4.96
C HIS A 22 14.39 7.27 -5.71
N ALA A 23 15.20 8.06 -5.00
CA ALA A 23 16.23 8.91 -5.59
C ALA A 23 17.27 8.11 -6.40
N SER A 24 17.61 6.89 -5.98
CA SER A 24 18.51 6.01 -6.72
C SER A 24 17.89 5.54 -8.04
N ILE A 25 16.61 5.15 -8.02
CA ILE A 25 15.86 4.72 -9.20
C ILE A 25 15.71 5.88 -10.18
N GLU A 26 15.29 7.05 -9.72
CA GLU A 26 15.11 8.25 -10.55
C GLU A 26 16.42 8.65 -11.24
N ARG A 27 17.51 8.72 -10.47
CA ARG A 27 18.83 9.02 -11.04
C ARG A 27 19.27 7.98 -12.07
N PHE A 28 18.94 6.72 -11.87
CA PHE A 28 19.28 5.65 -12.81
C PHE A 28 18.44 5.72 -14.10
N VAL A 29 17.16 6.07 -14.00
CA VAL A 29 16.22 6.05 -15.14
C VAL A 29 16.24 7.36 -15.94
N LYS A 30 16.68 8.48 -15.34
CA LYS A 30 16.65 9.83 -15.95
C LYS A 30 17.12 9.90 -17.41
N ASP A 31 18.20 9.20 -17.74
CA ASP A 31 18.81 9.24 -19.09
C ASP A 31 18.53 7.97 -19.90
N LYS A 32 17.54 7.17 -19.51
CA LYS A 32 17.15 5.92 -20.19
C LYS A 32 15.75 6.05 -20.78
N THR A 33 15.59 5.60 -22.01
CA THR A 33 14.27 5.40 -22.60
C THR A 33 13.68 4.10 -22.07
N VAL A 34 12.46 4.18 -21.54
CA VAL A 34 11.68 3.01 -21.13
C VAL A 34 10.58 2.82 -22.17
N TRP A 35 10.60 1.69 -22.86
CA TRP A 35 9.71 1.37 -23.96
C TRP A 35 8.49 0.58 -23.52
N ALA A 36 8.59 -0.20 -22.44
CA ALA A 36 7.50 -1.04 -21.95
C ALA A 36 7.44 -1.09 -20.43
N SER A 37 6.26 -1.42 -19.89
CA SER A 37 6.07 -1.46 -18.44
C SER A 37 6.79 -2.64 -17.79
N SER A 38 6.99 -3.73 -18.54
CA SER A 38 7.76 -4.91 -18.10
C SER A 38 9.23 -4.60 -17.78
N GLU A 39 9.82 -3.57 -18.40
CA GLU A 39 11.23 -3.21 -18.21
C GLU A 39 11.51 -2.63 -16.82
N TRP A 40 10.50 -2.03 -16.16
CA TRP A 40 10.67 -1.37 -14.87
C TRP A 40 11.26 -2.28 -13.81
N ALA A 41 10.88 -3.56 -13.78
CA ALA A 41 11.41 -4.49 -12.79
C ALA A 41 12.93 -4.69 -12.93
N THR A 42 13.42 -4.71 -14.16
CA THR A 42 14.86 -4.84 -14.46
C THR A 42 15.59 -3.53 -14.16
N LEU A 43 15.02 -2.39 -14.56
CA LEU A 43 15.59 -1.07 -14.29
C LEU A 43 15.71 -0.81 -12.78
N ILE A 44 14.66 -1.08 -12.00
CA ILE A 44 14.66 -0.90 -10.55
C ILE A 44 15.68 -1.83 -9.88
N ARG A 45 15.77 -3.10 -10.30
CA ARG A 45 16.75 -4.04 -9.74
C ARG A 45 18.18 -3.55 -9.93
N ASN A 46 18.47 -2.97 -11.10
CA ASN A 46 19.79 -2.50 -11.50
C ASN A 46 20.11 -1.07 -11.05
N ALA A 47 19.12 -0.33 -10.53
CA ALA A 47 19.31 1.06 -10.10
C ALA A 47 20.28 1.22 -8.93
N ARG A 48 20.50 0.15 -8.15
CA ARG A 48 21.45 0.14 -7.03
C ARG A 48 22.36 -1.08 -7.13
N ILE A 49 23.67 -0.86 -7.13
CA ILE A 49 24.66 -1.95 -7.15
C ILE A 49 25.16 -2.22 -5.73
N ASN A 50 25.56 -1.17 -5.01
CA ASN A 50 26.05 -1.23 -3.63
C ASN A 50 25.01 -0.66 -2.66
N PRO A 51 24.79 -1.26 -1.47
CA PRO A 51 25.42 -2.49 -0.96
C PRO A 51 24.87 -3.78 -1.58
N LYS A 52 23.67 -3.75 -2.18
CA LYS A 52 23.05 -4.88 -2.89
C LYS A 52 21.99 -4.37 -3.88
N PRO A 53 21.79 -5.06 -5.03
CA PRO A 53 20.64 -4.89 -5.90
C PRO A 53 19.30 -4.85 -5.16
N ILE A 54 18.38 -4.03 -5.67
CA ILE A 54 17.03 -3.92 -5.11
C ILE A 54 16.26 -5.20 -5.44
N GLU A 55 15.69 -5.84 -4.42
CA GLU A 55 14.82 -6.99 -4.62
C GLU A 55 13.46 -6.53 -5.12
N VAL A 56 13.17 -6.80 -6.40
CA VAL A 56 11.88 -6.47 -7.02
C VAL A 56 11.01 -7.71 -7.07
N LYS A 57 9.84 -7.64 -6.42
CA LYS A 57 8.78 -8.65 -6.51
C LYS A 57 7.65 -8.11 -7.37
N GLN A 58 7.46 -8.72 -8.54
CA GLN A 58 6.31 -8.42 -9.38
C GLN A 58 5.07 -9.06 -8.76
N LEU A 59 4.02 -8.28 -8.59
CA LEU A 59 2.75 -8.72 -8.03
C LEU A 59 1.75 -8.96 -9.15
N ALA A 60 0.95 -10.01 -9.02
CA ALA A 60 -0.16 -10.28 -9.91
C ALA A 60 -1.43 -9.55 -9.43
N TYR A 61 -2.39 -9.33 -10.32
CA TYR A 61 -3.69 -8.77 -9.96
C TYR A 61 -4.42 -9.54 -8.85
N SER A 62 -4.14 -10.85 -8.73
CA SER A 62 -4.66 -11.72 -7.68
C SER A 62 -4.18 -11.37 -6.28
N ASP A 63 -3.06 -10.65 -6.16
CA ASP A 63 -2.39 -10.37 -4.89
C ASP A 63 -2.94 -9.11 -4.22
N PHE A 64 -3.75 -8.33 -4.95
CA PHE A 64 -4.37 -7.12 -4.44
C PHE A 64 -5.71 -7.44 -3.78
N TYR A 65 -5.84 -7.04 -2.52
CA TYR A 65 -7.04 -7.24 -1.71
C TYR A 65 -7.74 -5.91 -1.42
N ASN A 66 -9.07 -5.93 -1.34
CA ASN A 66 -9.88 -4.77 -1.06
C ASN A 66 -10.00 -4.53 0.45
N TRP A 67 -8.90 -4.06 1.05
CA TRP A 67 -8.84 -3.77 2.49
C TRP A 67 -9.81 -2.68 2.93
N LYS A 68 -10.20 -1.76 2.04
CA LYS A 68 -11.21 -0.74 2.34
C LYS A 68 -12.58 -1.37 2.56
N TYR A 69 -13.00 -2.23 1.64
CA TYR A 69 -14.24 -3.00 1.78
C TYR A 69 -14.21 -3.86 3.05
N GLU A 70 -13.08 -4.54 3.33
CA GLU A 70 -12.95 -5.31 4.56
C GLU A 70 -13.00 -4.40 5.79
N ALA A 71 -12.31 -3.27 5.83
CA ALA A 71 -12.35 -2.35 6.96
C ALA A 71 -13.75 -1.78 7.23
N ASP A 72 -14.50 -1.44 6.18
CA ASP A 72 -15.85 -0.89 6.28
C ASP A 72 -16.89 -1.93 6.75
N ASN A 73 -16.72 -3.21 6.35
CA ASN A 73 -17.64 -4.30 6.67
C ASN A 73 -17.19 -5.16 7.86
N SER A 74 -15.95 -4.99 8.30
CA SER A 74 -15.37 -5.72 9.41
C SER A 74 -15.85 -5.12 10.73
N TYR A 75 -16.29 -6.00 11.62
CA TYR A 75 -16.55 -5.63 13.01
C TYR A 75 -15.26 -5.47 13.83
N ILE A 76 -14.09 -5.71 13.24
CA ILE A 76 -12.79 -5.71 13.91
C ILE A 76 -12.34 -4.29 14.20
N LEU A 77 -12.50 -3.35 13.27
CA LEU A 77 -12.08 -1.96 13.45
C LEU A 77 -13.30 -1.04 13.60
N PRO A 78 -13.46 -0.34 14.74
CA PRO A 78 -14.55 0.61 14.90
C PRO A 78 -14.28 1.85 14.03
N LYS A 79 -15.33 2.39 13.40
CA LYS A 79 -15.26 3.67 12.64
C LYS A 79 -14.73 4.85 13.47
N VAL A 80 -14.94 4.79 14.78
CA VAL A 80 -14.38 5.74 15.74
C VAL A 80 -13.59 4.96 16.77
N LEU A 81 -12.28 5.19 16.82
CA LEU A 81 -11.40 4.61 17.81
C LEU A 81 -11.64 5.28 19.17
N LYS A 82 -11.98 4.47 20.17
CA LYS A 82 -12.16 4.89 21.56
C LYS A 82 -11.20 4.11 22.45
N ASP A 83 -10.65 4.79 23.45
CA ASP A 83 -9.87 4.18 24.53
C ASP A 83 -10.76 3.30 25.44
N ILE A 84 -10.15 2.54 26.35
CA ILE A 84 -10.84 1.80 27.43
C ILE A 84 -11.75 2.73 28.24
N ASP A 85 -11.32 3.98 28.45
CA ASP A 85 -12.08 5.01 29.17
C ASP A 85 -13.20 5.65 28.32
N GLY A 86 -13.41 5.20 27.08
CA GLY A 86 -14.42 5.73 26.16
C GLY A 86 -14.05 7.03 25.44
N ASN A 87 -12.85 7.56 25.70
CA ASN A 87 -12.32 8.78 25.07
C ASN A 87 -12.04 8.56 23.58
N ILE A 88 -12.51 9.48 22.73
CA ILE A 88 -12.25 9.44 21.29
C ILE A 88 -10.79 9.76 21.01
N ILE A 89 -10.17 8.96 20.14
CA ILE A 89 -8.78 9.12 19.74
C ILE A 89 -8.71 9.72 18.34
N GLN A 90 -8.01 10.86 18.25
CA GLN A 90 -7.71 11.53 16.98
C GLN A 90 -6.51 10.84 16.32
N ILE A 91 -6.77 10.04 15.27
CA ILE A 91 -5.73 9.30 14.52
C ILE A 91 -4.65 10.25 14.00
N SER A 92 -5.02 11.47 13.59
CA SER A 92 -4.09 12.50 13.11
C SER A 92 -3.01 12.91 14.13
N LYS A 93 -3.22 12.66 15.42
CA LYS A 93 -2.24 12.97 16.49
C LYS A 93 -1.42 11.75 16.93
N VAL A 94 -1.78 10.56 16.45
CA VAL A 94 -1.07 9.33 16.81
C VAL A 94 0.29 9.33 16.11
N ARG A 95 1.34 9.02 16.85
CA ARG A 95 2.71 8.92 16.34
C ARG A 95 3.08 7.51 15.96
N TYR A 96 2.66 6.53 16.76
CA TYR A 96 2.81 5.12 16.39
C TYR A 96 1.81 4.24 17.12
N PHE A 97 1.43 3.13 16.48
CA PHE A 97 0.70 2.03 17.09
C PHE A 97 1.64 0.86 17.36
N VAL A 98 1.42 0.20 18.50
CA VAL A 98 2.06 -1.06 18.85
C VAL A 98 0.98 -2.12 19.00
N PHE A 99 1.11 -3.21 18.25
CA PHE A 99 0.23 -4.37 18.29
C PHE A 99 0.99 -5.51 18.96
N SER A 100 0.55 -5.92 20.15
CA SER A 100 1.22 -6.95 20.94
C SER A 100 0.29 -8.16 21.09
N ARG A 101 0.80 -9.34 20.76
CA ARG A 101 0.08 -10.60 20.97
C ARG A 101 0.24 -11.04 22.43
N LEU A 102 -0.87 -11.23 23.13
CA LEU A 102 -0.89 -11.81 24.47
C LEU A 102 -0.98 -13.35 24.40
N ASN A 103 -0.54 -14.02 25.45
CA ASN A 103 -0.64 -15.47 25.67
C ASN A 103 0.03 -16.32 24.57
N LEU A 104 1.36 -16.20 24.41
CA LEU A 104 2.12 -17.06 23.50
C LEU A 104 2.31 -18.50 24.03
N ASP A 105 2.16 -18.70 25.34
CA ASP A 105 2.51 -19.94 26.04
C ASP A 105 1.30 -20.82 26.39
N SER A 106 0.08 -20.39 26.06
CA SER A 106 -1.13 -21.20 26.27
C SER A 106 -1.40 -22.09 25.05
N GLU A 107 -1.52 -23.40 25.25
CA GLU A 107 -1.92 -24.37 24.22
C GLU A 107 -3.34 -24.14 23.67
N ASP A 108 -4.12 -23.25 24.29
CA ASP A 108 -5.42 -22.81 23.82
C ASP A 108 -5.29 -21.78 22.68
N TYR A 109 -5.30 -22.28 21.45
CA TYR A 109 -5.28 -21.45 20.23
C TYR A 109 -6.43 -20.42 20.13
N ASN A 110 -7.50 -20.62 20.89
CA ASN A 110 -8.66 -19.74 20.95
C ASN A 110 -8.49 -18.51 21.88
N LEU A 111 -7.39 -18.40 22.63
CA LEU A 111 -7.15 -17.31 23.60
C LEU A 111 -6.04 -16.33 23.17
N HIS A 112 -5.80 -16.19 21.87
CA HIS A 112 -4.88 -15.18 21.36
C HIS A 112 -5.61 -13.83 21.26
N SER A 113 -5.47 -13.01 22.31
CA SER A 113 -5.91 -11.61 22.27
C SER A 113 -4.80 -10.70 21.77
N ILE A 114 -5.15 -9.72 20.94
CA ILE A 114 -4.24 -8.69 20.45
C ILE A 114 -4.53 -7.41 21.24
N ASN A 115 -3.52 -6.93 21.97
CA ASN A 115 -3.56 -5.60 22.57
C ASN A 115 -3.00 -4.59 21.59
N ILE A 116 -3.66 -3.45 21.49
CA ILE A 116 -3.20 -2.33 20.67
C ILE A 116 -2.89 -1.17 21.62
N HIS A 117 -1.74 -0.53 21.43
CA HIS A 117 -1.32 0.65 22.18
C HIS A 117 -1.09 1.81 21.21
N ALA A 118 -1.74 2.95 21.44
CA ALA A 118 -1.49 4.19 20.70
C ALA A 118 -0.59 5.13 21.52
N TYR A 119 0.47 5.60 20.88
CA TYR A 119 1.37 6.58 21.44
C TYR A 119 1.24 7.92 20.70
N PHE A 120 1.19 9.00 21.47
CA PHE A 120 1.04 10.38 20.95
C PHE A 120 2.34 11.17 21.02
N SER A 121 3.39 10.58 21.59
CA SER A 121 4.75 11.14 21.66
C SER A 121 5.78 10.03 21.49
N TYR A 122 6.99 10.40 21.04
CA TYR A 122 8.14 9.50 20.97
C TYR A 122 8.90 9.40 22.30
N ASN A 123 8.52 10.19 23.31
CA ASN A 123 9.14 10.11 24.62
C ASN A 123 8.93 8.71 25.23
N PRO A 124 9.98 8.09 25.80
CA PRO A 124 9.89 6.76 26.40
C PRO A 124 8.91 6.70 27.58
N ASP A 125 8.70 7.83 28.26
CA ASP A 125 7.77 7.94 29.40
C ASP A 125 6.31 8.19 28.99
N CYS A 126 6.03 8.25 27.68
CA CYS A 126 4.67 8.49 27.19
C CYS A 126 3.77 7.29 27.51
N LYS A 127 2.78 7.50 28.38
CA LYS A 127 1.78 6.46 28.69
C LYS A 127 0.91 6.18 27.47
N PRO A 128 0.84 4.94 26.98
CA PRO A 128 -0.01 4.60 25.84
C PRO A 128 -1.49 4.61 26.22
N LYS A 129 -2.33 4.92 25.24
CA LYS A 129 -3.76 4.61 25.30
C LYS A 129 -3.99 3.20 24.76
N THR A 130 -4.70 2.36 25.50
CA THR A 130 -4.82 0.93 25.17
C THR A 130 -6.19 0.64 24.58
N PHE A 131 -6.24 -0.22 23.57
CA PHE A 131 -7.49 -0.67 22.97
C PHE A 131 -7.67 -2.16 23.18
N LYS A 132 -8.89 -2.55 23.49
CA LYS A 132 -9.34 -3.92 23.24
C LYS A 132 -10.12 -3.90 21.95
N LEU A 133 -9.69 -4.73 20.99
CA LEU A 133 -10.56 -5.06 19.88
C LEU A 133 -11.86 -5.61 20.46
N LYS A 134 -13.00 -5.26 19.86
CA LYS A 134 -14.26 -5.88 20.29
C LYS A 134 -14.11 -7.37 20.05
N ASP A 135 -14.09 -8.16 21.12
CA ASP A 135 -14.39 -9.58 21.00
C ASP A 135 -15.70 -9.65 20.25
N GLY A 136 -15.71 -10.32 19.10
CA GLY A 136 -16.90 -10.54 18.30
C GLY A 136 -17.89 -11.39 19.11
N ARG A 137 -18.56 -10.79 20.09
CA ARG A 137 -19.50 -11.47 20.95
C ARG A 137 -20.70 -11.86 20.11
N ASN A 138 -20.82 -13.17 19.91
CA ASN A 138 -22.04 -13.93 19.69
C ASN A 138 -22.82 -13.62 18.41
N LYS A 139 -22.37 -14.24 17.31
CA LYS A 139 -23.31 -15.03 16.51
C LYS A 139 -22.78 -16.45 16.45
N LYS A 140 -23.61 -17.42 16.86
CA LYS A 140 -23.52 -18.83 16.51
C LYS A 140 -23.50 -18.96 14.99
N VAL A 141 -22.38 -18.66 14.37
CA VAL A 141 -22.03 -19.17 13.07
C VAL A 141 -20.85 -20.05 13.39
N SER A 142 -21.06 -21.35 13.20
CA SER A 142 -19.99 -22.32 13.06
C SER A 142 -18.99 -21.75 12.07
N ARG A 143 -18.01 -21.00 12.56
CA ARG A 143 -16.80 -20.69 11.84
C ARG A 143 -16.00 -21.96 11.99
N SER A 144 -16.16 -22.89 11.05
CA SER A 144 -14.94 -23.50 10.52
C SER A 144 -13.94 -22.36 10.31
N THR A 145 -12.68 -22.62 10.59
CA THR A 145 -11.52 -21.78 10.24
C THR A 145 -11.48 -21.53 8.74
N THR A 146 -12.49 -20.86 8.20
CA THR A 146 -12.50 -20.30 6.87
C THR A 146 -11.71 -19.03 7.04
N GLU A 147 -10.44 -19.12 6.66
CA GLU A 147 -9.57 -17.97 6.45
C GLU A 147 -10.42 -16.81 5.95
N VAL A 148 -10.34 -15.66 6.62
CA VAL A 148 -10.93 -14.43 6.10
C VAL A 148 -10.07 -14.06 4.89
N ILE A 149 -10.32 -14.73 3.77
CA ILE A 149 -9.71 -14.41 2.50
C ILE A 149 -10.37 -13.10 2.10
N ALA A 150 -9.66 -12.00 2.39
CA ALA A 150 -10.08 -10.67 1.99
C ALA A 150 -10.51 -10.71 0.52
N LYS A 151 -11.57 -9.98 0.19
CA LYS A 151 -12.05 -9.97 -1.19
C LYS A 151 -10.97 -9.40 -2.11
N LYS A 152 -10.66 -10.08 -3.22
CA LYS A 152 -9.75 -9.57 -4.25
C LYS A 152 -10.24 -8.21 -4.77
N LEU A 153 -9.33 -7.25 -4.87
CA LEU A 153 -9.60 -5.91 -5.37
C LEU A 153 -9.85 -5.94 -6.88
N TYR A 154 -8.97 -6.59 -7.61
CA TYR A 154 -9.07 -6.77 -9.05
C TYR A 154 -9.51 -8.19 -9.38
N LYS A 155 -10.47 -8.31 -10.30
CA LYS A 155 -10.91 -9.62 -10.83
C LYS A 155 -10.15 -10.01 -12.09
N GLU A 156 -9.72 -9.01 -12.84
CA GLU A 156 -9.09 -9.10 -14.15
C GLU A 156 -8.19 -7.88 -14.34
N THR A 157 -7.44 -7.87 -15.44
CA THR A 157 -6.57 -6.74 -15.80
C THR A 157 -7.39 -5.46 -16.00
N ILE A 158 -6.81 -4.33 -15.59
CA ILE A 158 -7.47 -3.03 -15.72
C ILE A 158 -7.43 -2.63 -17.20
N ALA A 159 -8.60 -2.31 -17.76
CA ALA A 159 -8.70 -1.85 -19.14
C ALA A 159 -8.24 -0.39 -19.25
N ILE A 160 -7.56 -0.05 -20.34
CA ILE A 160 -7.23 1.34 -20.71
C ILE A 160 -8.34 1.96 -21.57
N SER A 161 -8.31 3.28 -21.75
CA SER A 161 -9.22 3.96 -22.69
C SER A 161 -8.99 3.45 -24.12
N LYS A 162 -10.01 3.59 -24.97
CA LYS A 162 -9.90 3.16 -26.37
C LYS A 162 -8.96 4.08 -27.15
N GLU A 163 -8.98 5.37 -26.82
CA GLU A 163 -8.16 6.41 -27.39
C GLU A 163 -6.68 6.14 -27.12
N LYS A 164 -6.32 5.88 -25.86
CA LYS A 164 -4.95 5.53 -25.46
C LYS A 164 -4.46 4.25 -26.11
N TYR A 165 -5.31 3.22 -26.19
CA TYR A 165 -4.96 1.97 -26.88
C TYR A 165 -4.64 2.21 -28.36
N ASN A 166 -5.49 2.98 -29.06
CA ASN A 166 -5.25 3.30 -30.47
C ASN A 166 -3.95 4.08 -30.66
N ASP A 167 -3.64 5.01 -29.77
CA ASP A 167 -2.40 5.78 -29.84
C ASP A 167 -1.16 4.92 -29.58
N LEU A 168 -1.22 3.99 -28.62
CA LEU A 168 -0.16 3.01 -28.40
C LEU A 168 0.07 2.10 -29.62
N ILE A 169 -1.00 1.65 -30.28
CA ILE A 169 -0.87 0.89 -31.53
C ILE A 169 -0.23 1.75 -32.62
N LYS A 170 -0.62 3.03 -32.77
CA LYS A 170 0.00 3.92 -33.74
C LYS A 170 1.51 4.03 -33.49
N LEU A 171 1.94 4.16 -32.23
CA LEU A 171 3.36 4.19 -31.86
C LEU A 171 4.09 2.89 -32.21
N CYS A 172 3.43 1.74 -32.09
CA CYS A 172 3.98 0.45 -32.54
C CYS A 172 4.08 0.40 -34.08
N THR A 173 3.02 0.76 -34.80
CA THR A 173 2.99 0.71 -36.28
C THR A 173 3.92 1.71 -36.96
N SER A 174 4.18 2.85 -36.31
CA SER A 174 5.13 3.85 -36.79
C SER A 174 6.60 3.48 -36.53
N GLY A 175 6.86 2.37 -35.83
CA GLY A 175 8.21 1.92 -35.49
C GLY A 175 8.90 2.78 -34.44
N ILE A 176 8.17 3.66 -33.75
CA ILE A 176 8.72 4.46 -32.63
C ILE A 176 9.02 3.53 -31.46
N ILE A 177 8.10 2.63 -31.14
CA ILE A 177 8.32 1.57 -30.15
C ILE A 177 8.98 0.38 -30.85
N PRO A 178 10.08 -0.18 -30.32
CA PRO A 178 10.71 -1.38 -30.86
C PRO A 178 9.76 -2.59 -30.92
N ASN A 179 9.87 -3.40 -31.98
CA ASN A 179 9.00 -4.55 -32.24
C ASN A 179 8.96 -5.57 -31.09
N GLU A 180 10.05 -5.70 -30.34
CA GLU A 180 10.18 -6.56 -29.16
C GLU A 180 9.17 -6.24 -28.06
N PHE A 181 8.63 -5.02 -28.01
CA PHE A 181 7.65 -4.59 -27.00
C PHE A 181 6.21 -4.54 -27.52
N HIS A 182 5.98 -4.78 -28.82
CA HIS A 182 4.64 -4.62 -29.41
C HIS A 182 3.61 -5.59 -28.80
N GLU A 183 4.05 -6.80 -28.45
CA GLU A 183 3.17 -7.82 -27.87
C GLU A 183 2.50 -7.34 -26.58
N GLU A 184 3.25 -6.64 -25.71
CA GLU A 184 2.74 -6.13 -24.44
C GLU A 184 1.58 -5.15 -24.67
N TYR A 185 1.70 -4.27 -25.66
CA TYR A 185 0.68 -3.27 -26.00
C TYR A 185 -0.53 -3.88 -26.70
N LEU A 186 -0.33 -4.82 -27.62
CA LEU A 186 -1.41 -5.48 -28.36
C LEU A 186 -2.29 -6.35 -27.47
N GLN A 187 -1.73 -6.90 -26.39
CA GLN A 187 -2.48 -7.71 -25.41
C GLN A 187 -3.24 -6.86 -24.38
N MET A 188 -3.06 -5.53 -24.36
CA MET A 188 -3.77 -4.67 -23.42
C MET A 188 -5.27 -4.63 -23.71
N ARG A 189 -6.07 -4.80 -22.66
CA ARG A 189 -7.52 -4.64 -22.75
C ARG A 189 -7.89 -3.17 -22.83
N ASN A 190 -8.84 -2.84 -23.70
CA ASN A 190 -9.41 -1.49 -23.79
C ASN A 190 -10.91 -1.49 -23.46
N SER A 191 -11.42 -0.32 -23.06
CA SER A 191 -12.85 -0.11 -22.82
C SER A 191 -13.23 1.35 -23.08
N SER A 192 -14.38 1.58 -23.73
CA SER A 192 -14.95 2.92 -23.93
C SER A 192 -15.53 3.54 -22.65
N LYS A 193 -15.70 2.75 -21.58
CA LYS A 193 -16.20 3.25 -20.29
C LYS A 193 -15.08 3.82 -19.41
N THR A 194 -13.84 3.50 -19.72
CA THR A 194 -12.68 3.96 -18.96
C THR A 194 -12.27 5.34 -19.48
N GLN A 195 -12.24 6.33 -18.60
CA GLN A 195 -11.71 7.66 -18.93
C GLN A 195 -10.25 7.76 -18.50
N ASP A 196 -9.42 8.31 -19.38
CA ASP A 196 -8.06 8.69 -19.01
C ASP A 196 -8.14 9.85 -18.01
N ARG A 197 -7.49 9.66 -16.87
CA ARG A 197 -7.30 10.72 -15.89
C ARG A 197 -5.81 11.02 -15.85
N LEU A 198 -5.47 12.30 -15.87
CA LEU A 198 -4.13 12.74 -15.54
C LEU A 198 -3.82 12.29 -14.10
N GLN A 199 -2.54 12.05 -13.83
CA GLN A 199 -2.09 11.85 -12.45
C GLN A 199 -2.42 13.11 -11.65
N GLU A 200 -2.77 12.95 -10.37
CA GLU A 200 -2.84 14.07 -9.46
C GLU A 200 -1.44 14.72 -9.43
N THR A 201 -1.34 15.97 -9.87
CA THR A 201 -0.13 16.77 -9.70
C THR A 201 0.00 17.07 -8.21
N ASP A 202 1.14 16.72 -7.62
CA ASP A 202 1.52 17.20 -6.29
C ASP A 202 1.74 18.71 -6.40
N GLU A 203 0.67 19.51 -6.29
CA GLU A 203 0.69 20.98 -6.37
C GLU A 203 1.44 21.65 -5.20
N GLU A 204 2.12 20.89 -4.33
CA GLU A 204 2.81 21.42 -3.14
C GLU A 204 4.18 22.07 -3.44
N ASP A 205 4.79 21.87 -4.62
CA ASP A 205 6.13 22.40 -4.94
C ASP A 205 6.16 23.81 -5.57
N GLU A 206 5.02 24.41 -5.95
CA GLU A 206 4.99 25.73 -6.64
C GLU A 206 4.81 26.96 -5.73
N THR A 207 4.62 26.79 -4.41
CA THR A 207 4.32 27.94 -3.51
C THR A 207 5.50 28.46 -2.68
N VAL A 208 6.74 28.29 -3.15
CA VAL A 208 7.90 28.97 -2.56
C VAL A 208 8.67 29.76 -3.62
N SER A 209 8.11 30.89 -4.03
CA SER A 209 8.87 32.12 -4.30
C SER A 209 7.93 33.30 -4.53
N LEU A 210 8.25 34.40 -3.86
CA LEU A 210 7.65 35.75 -3.94
C LEU A 210 6.49 36.02 -2.97
N LYS A 211 6.85 36.29 -1.71
CA LYS A 211 6.49 37.55 -1.01
C LYS A 211 7.45 37.82 0.13
#